data_AF-A0A354CI67-F1
#
_entry.id   AF-A0A354CI67-F1
#
_cell.length_a   1.000
_cell.length_b   1.000
_cell.length_c   1.000
_cell.angle_alpha   90.00
_cell.angle_beta   90.00
_cell.angle_gamma   90.00
#
_symmetry.space_group_name_H-M   'P 1'
#
loop_
_entity.id
_entity.type
_entity.pdbx_description
1 polymer ?
#
loop_
_entity_poly.entity_id
_entity_poly.type
_entity_poly.pdbx_seq_one_letter_code
_entity_poly.pdbx_strand_id
1 'polypeptide(L)' 'PVCVCGKKPKGKVITRKPIVPDEEELEENKRAKSSKLRVFERKY' A
#
# COMPACT_ATOMS: atom_id res chain seq x y z
N PRO A 1 2.92 13.86 3.61
CA PRO A 1 3.16 14.66 2.39
C PRO A 1 1.98 14.57 1.41
N VAL A 2 1.47 15.73 0.97
CA VAL A 2 0.32 15.87 0.05
C VAL A 2 0.84 16.30 -1.33
N CYS A 3 0.26 15.82 -2.43
CA CYS A 3 0.72 16.28 -3.76
C CYS A 3 0.32 17.74 -3.96
N VAL A 4 1.30 18.62 -4.20
CA VAL A 4 1.09 20.03 -4.57
C VAL A 4 0.98 20.23 -6.08
N CYS A 5 1.06 19.14 -6.84
CA CYS A 5 1.21 19.11 -8.29
C CYS A 5 -0.05 19.49 -9.08
N GLY A 6 -1.22 19.64 -8.44
CA GLY A 6 -2.50 19.98 -9.09
C GLY A 6 -3.06 18.94 -10.07
N LYS A 7 -2.36 17.82 -10.30
CA LYS A 7 -2.76 16.78 -11.26
C LYS A 7 -3.85 15.89 -10.68
N LYS A 8 -4.84 15.54 -11.50
CA LYS A 8 -5.86 14.56 -11.15
C LYS A 8 -5.26 13.15 -11.12
N PRO A 9 -5.66 12.29 -10.17
CA PRO A 9 -5.16 10.92 -10.09
C PRO A 9 -5.59 10.11 -11.33
N LYS A 10 -4.67 9.36 -11.92
CA LYS A 10 -4.88 8.55 -13.14
C LYS A 10 -5.57 7.20 -12.87
N GLY A 11 -6.28 7.09 -11.76
CA GLY A 11 -6.72 5.79 -11.25
C GLY A 11 -7.26 5.85 -9.84
N LYS A 12 -7.48 4.68 -9.25
CA LYS A 12 -8.14 4.52 -7.95
C LYS A 12 -7.21 3.82 -6.97
N VAL A 13 -7.11 4.38 -5.76
CA VAL A 13 -6.48 3.69 -4.63
C VAL A 13 -7.45 2.60 -4.16
N ILE A 14 -7.02 1.34 -4.23
CA ILE A 14 -7.83 0.20 -3.81
C ILE A 14 -7.73 0.02 -2.29
N THR A 15 -6.50 0.07 -1.76
CA THR A 15 -6.22 -0.10 -0.33
C THR A 15 -6.05 1.25 0.36
N ARG A 16 -7.08 1.71 1.10
CA ARG A 16 -7.00 2.96 1.88
C ARG A 16 -6.03 2.84 3.07
N LYS A 17 -6.10 1.72 3.79
CA LYS A 17 -5.10 1.32 4.81
C LYS A 17 -4.12 0.34 4.17
N PRO A 18 -2.82 0.39 4.52
CA PRO A 18 -1.87 -0.61 4.03
C PRO A 18 -2.25 -2.00 4.55
N ILE A 19 -2.06 -3.01 3.70
CA ILE A 19 -2.14 -4.42 4.10
C ILE A 19 -0.82 -4.73 4.83
N VAL A 20 -0.93 -5.31 6.02
CA VAL A 20 0.19 -5.71 6.86
C VAL A 20 0.31 -7.24 6.86
N PRO A 21 1.50 -7.78 7.12
CA PRO A 21 1.69 -9.22 7.32
C PRO A 21 0.85 -9.72 8.50
N ASP A 22 0.39 -10.96 8.38
CA ASP A 22 -0.27 -11.68 9.47
C ASP A 22 0.76 -12.23 10.48
N GLU A 23 0.31 -12.65 11.65
CA GLU A 23 1.18 -13.07 12.76
C GLU A 23 2.07 -14.28 12.37
N GLU A 24 1.52 -15.25 11.66
CA GLU A 24 2.27 -16.43 11.16
C GLU A 24 3.44 -16.01 10.24
N GLU A 25 3.21 -15.06 9.33
CA GLU A 25 4.25 -14.56 8.42
C GLU A 25 5.35 -13.81 9.19
N LEU A 26 5.02 -13.14 10.29
CA LEU A 26 6.01 -12.45 11.13
C LEU A 26 6.90 -13.43 11.91
N GLU A 27 6.37 -14.59 12.28
CA GLU A 27 7.12 -15.67 12.94
C GLU A 27 8.08 -16.36 11.96
N GLU A 28 7.60 -16.74 10.78
CA GLU A 28 8.41 -17.39 9.75
C GLU A 28 9.39 -16.42 9.07
N ASN A 29 8.96 -15.17 8.86
CA ASN A 29 9.72 -14.15 8.16
C ASN A 29 9.74 -12.81 8.92
N LYS A 30 10.62 -12.71 9.91
CA LYS A 30 10.83 -11.48 10.70
C LYS A 30 11.16 -10.24 9.86
N ARG A 31 11.69 -10.39 8.63
CA ARG A 31 11.96 -9.27 7.72
C ARG A 31 10.68 -8.65 7.15
N ALA A 32 9.57 -9.38 7.15
CA ALA A 32 8.26 -8.89 6.71
C ALA A 32 7.68 -7.84 7.66
N LYS A 33 8.11 -7.77 8.93
CA LYS A 33 7.57 -6.87 9.98
C LYS A 33 7.38 -5.41 9.58
N SER A 34 8.24 -4.89 8.70
CA SER A 34 8.16 -3.50 8.23
C SER A 34 7.38 -3.32 6.92
N SER A 35 6.91 -4.39 6.30
CA SER A 35 6.23 -4.34 5.00
C SER A 35 4.83 -3.74 5.14
N LYS A 36 4.44 -2.94 4.14
CA LYS A 36 3.15 -2.25 4.08
C LYS A 36 2.69 -2.22 2.62
N LEU A 37 1.92 -3.21 2.22
CA LEU A 37 1.45 -3.33 0.84
C LEU A 37 0.37 -2.28 0.56
N ARG A 38 0.48 -1.61 -0.59
CA ARG A 38 -0.48 -0.62 -1.09
C ARG A 38 -0.75 -0.87 -2.56
N VAL A 39 -2.02 -0.88 -2.94
CA VAL A 39 -2.47 -1.17 -4.31
C VAL A 39 -3.17 0.04 -4.92
N PHE A 40 -2.71 0.41 -6.12
CA PHE A 40 -3.31 1.44 -6.96
C PHE A 40 -3.66 0.85 -8.32
N GLU A 41 -4.91 0.98 -8.70
CA GLU A 41 -5.40 0.56 -10.02
C GLU A 41 -5.35 1.75 -10.97
N ARG A 42 -4.72 1.57 -12.13
CA ARG A 42 -4.76 2.55 -13.22
C ARG A 42 -6.07 2.38 -13.98
N LYS A 43 -6.92 3.41 -13.99
CA LYS A 43 -8.06 3.48 -14.92
C LYS A 43 -7.57 4.12 -16.22
N TYR A 44 -7.79 3.43 -17.33
CA TYR A 44 -7.53 3.94 -18.68
C TYR A 44 -8.66 4.88 -19.11
#